data_AF-A0A3M2GSX2-F1
#
_entry.id   AF-A0A3M2GSX2-F1
#
_cell.length_a   1.000
_cell.length_b   1.000
_cell.length_c   1.000
_cell.angle_alpha   90.00
_cell.angle_beta   90.00
_cell.angle_gamma   90.00
#
_symmetry.space_group_name_H-M   'P 1'
#
loop_
_entity.id
_entity.type
_entity.pdbx_description
1 polymer ?
#
loop_
_entity_poly.entity_id
_entity_poly.type
_entity_poly.pdbx_seq_one_letter_code
_entity_poly.pdbx_strand_id
1 'polypeptide(L)'
;MRLILLSLPLLFGMLGCGELFVEEDLLERPQAKRCSDCHAEIFKEWEKGRHAVAWKSEKFKLESENYTKSKCLSCHAPHQVDPQIKPALRVEHREDGVSCVACHFKEETKAMHGPHKVWSPPHPSKQDLNYTKSLFCAGCHQETYKEWHLIKVQKSCQDCHMPSLGNKRLVQKFPFEYFHTKKPRHDHSFPAGIAKPEDIKVELEKAGSLRLKITNVGIPHNLPTADQGDPKVYIVVDAILPTGESSRFVKVLSYQAKNALVYGLPSYVDLPWTQAQSLKVTILRKLSWKEERDKIAEFLLQ
;
A
#
# COMPACT_ATOMS: atom_id res chain seq x y z
N MET A 1 34.01 66.96 32.24
CA MET A 1 34.54 65.65 32.68
C MET A 1 33.52 64.59 32.26
N ARG A 2 33.94 63.59 31.48
CA ARG A 2 33.12 62.78 30.56
C ARG A 2 32.09 61.88 31.26
N LEU A 3 30.84 61.93 30.80
CA LEU A 3 29.85 60.86 31.01
C LEU A 3 30.30 59.61 30.22
N ILE A 4 30.48 58.48 30.90
CA ILE A 4 30.69 57.18 30.25
C ILE A 4 29.31 56.53 30.13
N LEU A 5 28.73 56.60 28.94
CA LEU A 5 27.61 55.77 28.52
C LEU A 5 28.14 54.36 28.24
N LEU A 6 27.88 53.43 29.15
CA LEU A 6 28.05 51.99 28.91
C LEU A 6 26.92 51.52 27.99
N SER A 7 27.18 51.52 26.68
CA SER A 7 26.34 50.85 25.70
C SER A 7 26.52 49.34 25.82
N LEU A 8 25.56 48.67 26.44
CA LEU A 8 25.41 47.22 26.37
C LEU A 8 25.09 46.83 24.92
N PRO A 9 25.89 46.00 24.23
CA PRO A 9 25.49 45.51 22.93
C PRO A 9 24.41 44.45 23.16
N LEU A 10 23.15 44.81 22.87
CA LEU A 10 22.11 43.81 22.62
C LEU A 10 22.50 43.05 21.35
N LEU A 11 23.24 41.95 21.52
CA LEU A 11 23.39 40.92 20.50
C LEU A 11 22.04 40.19 20.41
N PHE A 12 21.03 40.84 19.81
CA PHE A 12 19.82 40.15 19.39
C PHE A 12 20.19 39.35 18.14
N GLY A 13 20.67 38.13 18.35
CA GLY A 13 20.87 37.18 17.26
C GLY A 13 19.56 37.06 16.50
N MET A 14 19.61 37.25 15.18
CA MET A 14 18.49 36.94 14.29
C MET A 14 18.28 35.42 14.25
N LEU A 15 17.81 34.82 15.36
CA LEU A 15 17.10 33.56 15.27
C LEU A 15 15.77 33.89 14.58
N GLY A 16 15.64 33.49 13.33
CA GLY A 16 14.38 33.65 12.61
C GLY A 16 13.25 33.03 13.44
N CYS A 17 12.08 33.67 13.49
CA CYS A 17 10.90 33.16 14.23
C CYS A 17 10.52 31.69 13.90
N GLY A 18 11.06 31.13 12.80
CA GLY A 18 10.88 29.73 12.41
C GLY A 18 11.65 28.71 13.26
N GLU A 19 12.74 29.10 13.93
CA GLU A 19 13.55 28.18 14.76
C GLU A 19 13.00 28.02 16.18
N LEU A 20 12.16 28.95 16.65
CA LEU A 20 11.64 28.97 18.03
C LEU A 20 10.67 27.82 18.37
N PHE A 21 10.06 27.22 17.35
CA PHE A 21 9.01 26.22 17.53
C PHE A 21 9.39 24.83 17.02
N VAL A 22 10.63 24.65 16.54
CA VAL A 22 11.11 23.35 16.08
C VAL A 22 11.25 22.42 17.28
N GLU A 23 10.63 21.25 17.20
CA GLU A 23 10.73 20.21 18.22
C GLU A 23 11.90 19.29 17.82
N GLU A 24 13.00 19.27 18.61
CA GLU A 24 14.27 18.62 18.24
C GLU A 24 14.12 17.14 17.88
N ASP A 25 13.25 16.42 18.57
CA ASP A 25 12.98 15.01 18.31
C ASP A 25 12.37 14.77 16.92
N LEU A 26 11.70 15.77 16.34
CA LEU A 26 11.13 15.71 14.99
C LEU A 26 12.16 16.02 13.88
N LEU A 27 13.38 16.42 14.24
CA LEU A 27 14.53 16.51 13.33
C LEU A 27 15.26 15.18 13.17
N GLU A 28 14.85 14.16 13.92
CA GLU A 28 15.35 12.80 13.86
C GLU A 28 14.27 11.85 13.34
N ARG A 29 14.21 10.62 13.87
CA ARG A 29 13.29 9.56 13.41
C ARG A 29 12.49 8.98 14.57
N PRO A 30 11.60 9.78 15.19
CA PRO A 30 10.86 9.35 16.36
C PRO A 30 9.90 8.21 16.03
N GLN A 31 9.41 7.52 17.06
CA GLN A 31 8.34 6.52 16.95
C GLN A 31 7.11 7.12 16.25
N ALA A 32 6.38 6.30 15.50
CA ALA A 32 5.17 6.74 14.78
C ALA A 32 4.12 7.36 15.72
N LYS A 33 4.05 6.89 16.98
CA LYS A 33 3.13 7.43 17.99
C LYS A 33 3.36 8.91 18.26
N ARG A 34 4.60 9.39 18.14
CA ARG A 34 4.92 10.81 18.32
C ARG A 34 4.20 11.69 17.30
N CYS A 35 4.06 11.20 16.07
CA CYS A 35 3.32 11.90 15.02
C CYS A 35 1.84 12.07 15.38
N SER A 36 1.27 11.21 16.24
CA SER A 36 -0.14 11.25 16.63
C SER A 36 -0.51 12.47 17.49
N ASP A 37 0.46 13.10 18.15
CA ASP A 37 0.25 14.31 18.95
C ASP A 37 -0.30 15.47 18.09
N CYS A 38 0.08 15.48 16.82
CA CYS A 38 -0.33 16.47 15.82
C CYS A 38 -1.24 15.85 14.76
N HIS A 39 -0.97 14.64 14.30
CA HIS A 39 -1.61 13.99 13.15
C HIS A 39 -2.49 12.80 13.57
N ALA A 40 -3.29 12.97 14.61
CA ALA A 40 -4.08 11.91 15.24
C ALA A 40 -4.96 11.10 14.27
N GLU A 41 -5.58 11.76 13.28
CA GLU A 41 -6.40 11.07 12.28
C GLU A 41 -5.58 10.20 11.32
N ILE A 42 -4.40 10.68 10.90
CA ILE A 42 -3.49 9.96 9.98
C ILE A 42 -2.89 8.77 10.71
N PHE A 43 -2.46 8.96 11.95
CA PHE A 43 -1.94 7.89 12.78
C PHE A 43 -2.95 6.76 12.96
N LYS A 44 -4.22 7.09 13.26
CA LYS A 44 -5.30 6.10 13.44
C LYS A 44 -5.63 5.31 12.17
N GLU A 45 -5.43 5.88 10.99
CA GLU A 45 -5.57 5.16 9.72
C GLU A 45 -4.42 4.20 9.51
N TRP A 46 -3.19 4.71 9.65
CA TRP A 46 -1.97 3.93 9.51
C TRP A 46 -1.93 2.73 10.47
N GLU A 47 -2.30 2.94 11.74
CA GLU A 47 -2.28 1.92 12.79
C GLU A 47 -3.16 0.71 12.45
N LYS A 48 -4.23 0.92 11.68
CA LYS A 48 -5.13 -0.15 11.20
C LYS A 48 -4.59 -0.89 9.98
N GLY A 49 -3.63 -0.28 9.27
CA GLY A 49 -3.08 -0.78 8.02
C GLY A 49 -2.04 -1.88 8.20
N ARG A 50 -1.74 -2.60 7.11
CA ARG A 50 -0.70 -3.65 7.11
C ARG A 50 0.71 -3.10 7.24
N HIS A 51 0.93 -1.82 6.89
CA HIS A 51 2.19 -1.12 7.07
C HIS A 51 2.60 -1.00 8.56
N ALA A 52 1.68 -0.64 9.46
CA ALA A 52 1.95 -0.50 10.89
C ALA A 52 2.28 -1.83 11.60
N VAL A 53 1.86 -2.96 11.02
CA VAL A 53 2.11 -4.30 11.57
C VAL A 53 3.10 -5.11 10.74
N ALA A 54 3.76 -4.49 9.74
CA ALA A 54 4.61 -5.19 8.78
C ALA A 54 5.72 -5.98 9.49
N TRP A 55 6.39 -5.38 10.48
CA TRP A 55 7.43 -6.04 11.25
C TRP A 55 6.90 -7.02 12.30
N LYS A 56 5.83 -6.68 13.02
CA LYS A 56 5.37 -7.44 14.19
C LYS A 56 4.32 -8.52 13.89
N SER A 57 3.89 -8.68 12.64
CA SER A 57 2.89 -9.70 12.33
C SER A 57 3.44 -11.11 12.48
N GLU A 58 2.72 -11.98 13.19
CA GLU A 58 3.14 -13.37 13.44
C GLU A 58 3.42 -14.15 12.16
N LYS A 59 2.60 -13.97 11.13
CA LYS A 59 2.80 -14.59 9.82
C LYS A 59 4.15 -14.19 9.21
N PHE A 60 4.50 -12.91 9.26
CA PHE A 60 5.80 -12.44 8.77
C PHE A 60 6.95 -12.97 9.61
N LYS A 61 6.82 -12.95 10.95
CA LYS A 61 7.84 -13.52 11.85
C LYS A 61 8.13 -14.99 11.52
N LEU A 62 7.08 -15.78 11.24
CA LEU A 62 7.22 -17.17 10.81
C LEU A 62 7.88 -17.29 9.43
N GLU A 63 7.36 -16.57 8.41
CA GLU A 63 7.86 -16.67 7.03
C GLU A 63 9.29 -16.15 6.85
N SER A 64 9.68 -15.16 7.66
CA SER A 64 11.04 -14.62 7.75
C SER A 64 11.99 -15.50 8.57
N GLU A 65 11.55 -16.66 9.04
CA GLU A 65 12.31 -17.56 9.91
C GLU A 65 12.85 -16.82 11.14
N ASN A 66 11.94 -16.16 11.86
CA ASN A 66 12.24 -15.33 13.02
C ASN A 66 13.29 -14.25 12.70
N TYR A 67 13.03 -13.48 11.63
CA TYR A 67 13.86 -12.36 11.16
C TYR A 67 15.26 -12.73 10.64
N THR A 68 15.53 -14.00 10.34
CA THR A 68 16.82 -14.43 9.76
C THR A 68 16.91 -14.17 8.25
N LYS A 69 15.76 -14.11 7.54
CA LYS A 69 15.71 -13.79 6.11
C LYS A 69 15.88 -12.29 5.85
N SER A 70 17.14 -11.86 5.75
CA SER A 70 17.53 -10.46 5.51
C SER A 70 16.82 -9.79 4.34
N LYS A 71 16.55 -10.53 3.24
CA LYS A 71 15.90 -10.00 2.04
C LYS A 71 14.50 -9.38 2.28
N CYS A 72 13.82 -9.82 3.34
CA CYS A 72 12.46 -9.38 3.69
C CYS A 72 12.47 -8.17 4.64
N LEU A 73 13.54 -8.00 5.43
CA LEU A 73 13.54 -7.10 6.58
C LEU A 73 13.42 -5.64 6.17
N SER A 74 14.13 -5.21 5.12
CA SER A 74 14.21 -3.79 4.78
C SER A 74 12.91 -3.22 4.23
N CYS A 75 12.04 -4.02 3.62
CA CYS A 75 10.69 -3.57 3.24
C CYS A 75 9.69 -3.64 4.41
N HIS A 76 9.97 -4.44 5.44
CA HIS A 76 9.10 -4.61 6.60
C HIS A 76 9.41 -3.64 7.76
N ALA A 77 10.63 -3.09 7.81
CA ALA A 77 11.00 -1.96 8.65
C ALA A 77 11.98 -1.04 7.89
N PRO A 78 11.51 -0.34 6.84
CA PRO A 78 12.36 0.53 6.04
C PRO A 78 12.90 1.71 6.83
N HIS A 79 14.16 2.06 6.59
CA HIS A 79 14.78 3.28 7.11
C HIS A 79 14.23 4.50 6.36
N GLN A 80 14.32 4.49 5.04
CA GLN A 80 13.82 5.55 4.17
C GLN A 80 13.31 4.94 2.87
N VAL A 81 12.09 5.30 2.46
CA VAL A 81 11.49 4.88 1.20
C VAL A 81 11.74 5.96 0.15
N ASP A 82 12.53 5.62 -0.86
CA ASP A 82 12.77 6.46 -2.02
C ASP A 82 12.21 5.82 -3.30
N PRO A 83 11.79 6.62 -4.29
CA PRO A 83 11.21 6.08 -5.53
C PRO A 83 12.16 5.09 -6.22
N GLN A 84 11.69 3.86 -6.43
CA GLN A 84 12.43 2.74 -7.07
C GLN A 84 13.70 2.26 -6.35
N ILE A 85 14.09 2.85 -5.23
CA ILE A 85 15.29 2.45 -4.50
C ILE A 85 14.86 1.51 -3.38
N LYS A 86 15.43 0.30 -3.38
CA LYS A 86 15.18 -0.64 -2.28
C LYS A 86 15.69 -0.01 -0.97
N PRO A 87 14.85 0.12 0.07
CA PRO A 87 15.25 0.78 1.31
C PRO A 87 16.30 -0.04 2.06
N ALA A 88 17.10 0.65 2.86
CA ALA A 88 17.88 0.05 3.93
C ALA A 88 16.97 -0.36 5.10
N LEU A 89 17.39 -1.34 5.90
CA LEU A 89 16.70 -1.74 7.12
C LEU A 89 16.90 -0.67 8.21
N ARG A 90 15.80 -0.22 8.81
CA ARG A 90 15.82 0.68 9.97
C ARG A 90 16.35 -0.05 11.20
N VAL A 91 17.17 0.61 12.00
CA VAL A 91 17.70 0.03 13.25
C VAL A 91 16.70 0.23 14.39
N GLU A 92 16.14 1.42 14.50
CA GLU A 92 15.31 1.84 15.62
C GLU A 92 13.82 1.67 15.35
N HIS A 93 13.05 1.44 16.42
CA HIS A 93 11.59 1.39 16.39
C HIS A 93 10.99 0.48 15.30
N ARG A 94 11.60 -0.67 15.05
CA ARG A 94 11.21 -1.60 13.97
C ARG A 94 9.77 -2.10 14.16
N GLU A 95 9.28 -2.14 15.39
CA GLU A 95 7.91 -2.49 15.77
C GLU A 95 6.84 -1.61 15.14
N ASP A 96 7.21 -0.40 14.67
CA ASP A 96 6.34 0.47 13.87
C ASP A 96 6.24 0.01 12.41
N GLY A 97 6.94 -1.05 11.99
CA GLY A 97 6.92 -1.52 10.61
C GLY A 97 7.33 -0.43 9.61
N VAL A 98 6.49 -0.21 8.59
CA VAL A 98 6.62 0.91 7.65
C VAL A 98 6.00 2.15 8.30
N SER A 99 6.82 2.86 9.09
CA SER A 99 6.40 4.01 9.92
C SER A 99 6.21 5.30 9.13
N CYS A 100 5.65 6.33 9.79
CA CYS A 100 5.49 7.67 9.21
C CYS A 100 6.83 8.22 8.68
N VAL A 101 7.88 8.13 9.50
CA VAL A 101 9.22 8.65 9.19
C VAL A 101 9.94 7.83 8.13
N ALA A 102 9.59 6.55 7.94
CA ALA A 102 10.15 5.77 6.84
C ALA A 102 9.73 6.33 5.48
N CYS A 103 8.49 6.81 5.37
CA CYS A 103 7.97 7.40 4.15
C CYS A 103 8.25 8.90 4.07
N HIS A 104 8.02 9.67 5.15
CA HIS A 104 8.00 11.13 5.10
C HIS A 104 9.32 11.79 5.50
N PHE A 105 10.13 11.20 6.37
CA PHE A 105 11.37 11.84 6.80
C PHE A 105 12.51 11.53 5.81
N LYS A 106 13.22 12.58 5.39
CA LYS A 106 14.38 12.48 4.49
C LYS A 106 15.66 12.91 5.18
N GLU A 107 16.58 11.97 5.33
CA GLU A 107 17.85 12.12 6.05
C GLU A 107 18.67 13.30 5.51
N GLU A 108 18.68 13.45 4.19
CA GLU A 108 19.49 14.42 3.45
C GLU A 108 19.02 15.86 3.68
N THR A 109 17.76 16.02 4.10
CA THR A 109 17.14 17.33 4.30
C THR A 109 16.71 17.61 5.72
N LYS A 110 16.77 16.60 6.61
CA LYS A 110 16.24 16.64 7.98
C LYS A 110 14.83 17.26 8.03
N ALA A 111 13.97 16.86 7.10
CA ALA A 111 12.65 17.43 6.89
C ALA A 111 11.61 16.36 6.55
N MET A 112 10.34 16.69 6.79
CA MET A 112 9.20 15.88 6.35
C MET A 112 8.77 16.27 4.93
N HIS A 113 8.75 15.29 4.04
CA HIS A 113 8.35 15.44 2.65
C HIS A 113 6.93 14.95 2.43
N GLY A 114 6.19 15.65 1.58
CA GLY A 114 4.83 15.26 1.21
C GLY A 114 4.31 16.08 0.03
N PRO A 115 3.11 15.78 -0.48
CA PRO A 115 2.62 16.39 -1.71
C PRO A 115 2.24 17.88 -1.56
N HIS A 116 2.09 18.36 -0.33
CA HIS A 116 1.60 19.70 -0.05
C HIS A 116 2.74 20.64 0.31
N LYS A 117 2.70 21.85 -0.24
CA LYS A 117 3.51 22.97 0.24
C LYS A 117 2.86 23.56 1.50
N VAL A 118 3.41 23.25 2.66
CA VAL A 118 2.91 23.71 3.97
C VAL A 118 4.05 24.28 4.81
N TRP A 119 3.73 25.24 5.66
CA TRP A 119 4.65 25.74 6.67
C TRP A 119 4.39 24.98 7.97
N SER A 120 5.38 24.27 8.51
CA SER A 120 5.26 23.54 9.77
C SER A 120 6.28 24.09 10.76
N PRO A 121 5.85 24.76 11.84
CA PRO A 121 6.77 25.22 12.88
C PRO A 121 7.47 24.08 13.63
N PRO A 122 6.77 22.98 14.05
CA PRO A 122 7.39 21.89 14.80
C PRO A 122 8.49 21.14 14.08
N HIS A 123 8.46 21.09 12.74
CA HIS A 123 9.48 20.42 11.96
C HIS A 123 9.53 21.00 10.53
N PRO A 124 10.72 21.08 9.89
CA PRO A 124 10.82 21.46 8.50
C PRO A 124 9.93 20.59 7.59
N SER A 125 9.29 21.20 6.60
CA SER A 125 8.48 20.50 5.61
C SER A 125 8.85 20.92 4.19
N LYS A 126 8.95 19.95 3.28
CA LYS A 126 9.25 20.16 1.87
C LYS A 126 8.20 19.50 0.98
N GLN A 127 7.84 20.20 -0.10
CA GLN A 127 6.95 19.62 -1.09
C GLN A 127 7.71 18.63 -1.97
N ASP A 128 7.16 17.43 -2.14
CA ASP A 128 7.62 16.41 -3.06
C ASP A 128 6.42 15.81 -3.82
N LEU A 129 6.40 15.99 -5.14
CA LEU A 129 5.33 15.50 -6.02
C LEU A 129 5.45 14.01 -6.34
N ASN A 130 6.52 13.32 -5.92
CA ASN A 130 6.60 11.87 -6.05
C ASN A 130 5.55 11.16 -5.20
N TYR A 131 5.09 11.77 -4.10
CA TYR A 131 4.01 11.22 -3.26
C TYR A 131 2.67 11.10 -3.99
N THR A 132 2.50 11.77 -5.14
CA THR A 132 1.30 11.64 -6.00
C THR A 132 1.49 10.66 -7.15
N LYS A 133 2.60 9.91 -7.19
CA LYS A 133 2.95 8.99 -8.28
C LYS A 133 3.14 7.57 -7.75
N SER A 134 2.72 6.58 -8.53
CA SER A 134 2.95 5.14 -8.23
C SER A 134 4.42 4.80 -8.00
N LEU A 135 5.34 5.57 -8.59
CA LEU A 135 6.78 5.39 -8.49
C LEU A 135 7.28 5.36 -7.04
N PHE A 136 6.63 6.09 -6.14
CA PHE A 136 6.99 6.14 -4.73
C PHE A 136 6.84 4.77 -4.06
N CYS A 137 5.80 4.02 -4.43
CA CYS A 137 5.54 2.67 -3.92
C CYS A 137 6.59 1.64 -4.40
N ALA A 138 7.24 1.92 -5.54
CA ALA A 138 8.20 1.03 -6.18
C ALA A 138 9.51 0.82 -5.39
N GLY A 139 9.76 1.58 -4.32
CA GLY A 139 10.89 1.28 -3.42
C GLY A 139 10.75 -0.09 -2.76
N CYS A 140 9.53 -0.47 -2.39
CA CYS A 140 9.22 -1.77 -1.76
C CYS A 140 8.40 -2.71 -2.65
N HIS A 141 7.49 -2.18 -3.47
CA HIS A 141 6.58 -2.93 -4.34
C HIS A 141 7.09 -3.00 -5.78
N GLN A 142 8.28 -3.54 -5.98
CA GLN A 142 9.01 -3.52 -7.25
C GLN A 142 8.35 -4.37 -8.35
N GLU A 143 7.99 -5.61 -8.06
CA GLU A 143 7.38 -6.52 -9.04
C GLU A 143 5.96 -6.07 -9.38
N THR A 144 5.17 -5.75 -8.36
CA THR A 144 3.82 -5.20 -8.55
C THR A 144 3.86 -3.90 -9.36
N TYR A 145 4.83 -3.03 -9.08
CA TYR A 145 5.03 -1.80 -9.86
C TYR A 145 5.42 -2.08 -11.30
N LYS A 146 6.30 -3.06 -11.57
CA LYS A 146 6.65 -3.44 -12.95
C LYS A 146 5.42 -3.92 -13.72
N GLU A 147 4.61 -4.79 -13.11
CA GLU A 147 3.35 -5.26 -13.70
C GLU A 147 2.46 -4.07 -14.07
N TRP A 148 2.20 -3.15 -13.12
CA TRP A 148 1.39 -1.96 -13.35
C TRP A 148 1.99 -1.01 -14.39
N HIS A 149 3.31 -0.78 -14.33
CA HIS A 149 4.01 0.17 -15.19
C HIS A 149 4.00 -0.26 -16.67
N LEU A 150 3.91 -1.56 -16.94
CA LEU A 150 3.78 -2.10 -18.30
C LEU A 150 2.41 -1.84 -18.91
N ILE A 151 1.36 -1.72 -18.11
CA ILE A 151 -0.02 -1.53 -18.57
C ILE A 151 -0.28 -0.10 -19.09
N LYS A 152 0.49 0.89 -18.62
CA LYS A 152 0.39 2.32 -19.05
C LYS A 152 -0.99 2.95 -18.83
N VAL A 153 -1.71 2.54 -17.78
CA VAL A 153 -2.94 3.21 -17.35
C VAL A 153 -2.65 4.52 -16.61
N GLN A 154 -3.62 5.43 -16.62
CA GLN A 154 -3.51 6.71 -15.90
C GLN A 154 -3.71 6.56 -14.38
N LYS A 155 -4.47 5.55 -13.94
CA LYS A 155 -4.72 5.31 -12.51
C LYS A 155 -3.43 4.95 -11.80
N SER A 156 -3.10 5.72 -10.78
CA SER A 156 -1.97 5.49 -9.88
C SER A 156 -2.27 4.42 -8.82
N CYS A 157 -1.24 3.93 -8.14
CA CYS A 157 -1.40 3.05 -6.99
C CYS A 157 -2.27 3.71 -5.91
N GLN A 158 -2.06 5.01 -5.68
CA GLN A 158 -2.76 5.82 -4.68
C GLN A 158 -4.26 5.89 -4.94
N ASP A 159 -4.71 5.90 -6.19
CA ASP A 159 -6.15 6.01 -6.50
C ASP A 159 -6.98 4.86 -5.92
N CYS A 160 -6.39 3.66 -5.79
CA CYS A 160 -7.04 2.47 -5.21
C CYS A 160 -6.55 2.18 -3.78
N HIS A 161 -5.26 2.34 -3.52
CA HIS A 161 -4.61 1.95 -2.24
C HIS A 161 -4.42 3.11 -1.27
N MET A 162 -4.77 4.33 -1.64
CA MET A 162 -4.87 5.48 -0.74
C MET A 162 -6.07 6.34 -1.17
N PRO A 163 -7.31 5.82 -1.11
CA PRO A 163 -8.47 6.53 -1.64
C PRO A 163 -8.64 7.91 -1.02
N SER A 164 -9.17 8.85 -1.81
CA SER A 164 -9.37 10.23 -1.39
C SER A 164 -10.40 10.32 -0.26
N LEU A 165 -10.06 11.08 0.78
CA LEU A 165 -10.95 11.46 1.88
C LEU A 165 -11.48 12.90 1.73
N GLY A 166 -11.26 13.50 0.55
CA GLY A 166 -11.57 14.90 0.26
C GLY A 166 -10.67 15.88 1.03
N ASN A 167 -11.16 17.11 1.20
CA ASN A 167 -10.43 18.16 1.91
C ASN A 167 -10.58 18.00 3.44
N LYS A 168 -9.49 17.66 4.13
CA LYS A 168 -9.42 17.47 5.58
C LYS A 168 -8.30 18.31 6.19
N ARG A 169 -8.33 18.51 7.52
CA ARG A 169 -7.20 19.10 8.23
C ARG A 169 -6.07 18.06 8.32
N LEU A 170 -4.84 18.51 8.13
CA LEU A 170 -3.69 17.62 8.28
C LEU A 170 -3.33 17.39 9.76
N VAL A 171 -3.59 18.39 10.62
CA VAL A 171 -3.22 18.41 12.04
C VAL A 171 -4.50 18.56 12.89
N GLN A 172 -4.52 17.89 14.04
CA GLN A 172 -5.55 17.92 15.10
C GLN A 172 -4.92 18.32 16.45
N LYS A 173 -4.14 19.41 16.48
CA LYS A 173 -3.50 19.96 17.69
C LYS A 173 -3.81 21.45 17.81
N PHE A 174 -4.46 21.83 18.90
CA PHE A 174 -4.75 23.22 19.19
C PHE A 174 -3.46 23.98 19.59
N PRO A 175 -3.27 25.25 19.16
CA PRO A 175 -4.04 26.00 18.16
C PRO A 175 -3.57 25.75 16.71
N PHE A 176 -2.49 24.99 16.50
CA PHE A 176 -1.82 24.77 15.20
C PHE A 176 -2.74 24.27 14.08
N GLU A 177 -3.80 23.52 14.43
CA GLU A 177 -4.79 23.05 13.47
C GLU A 177 -5.49 24.19 12.73
N TYR A 178 -5.59 25.40 13.31
CA TYR A 178 -6.23 26.57 12.70
C TYR A 178 -5.28 27.42 11.86
N PHE A 179 -3.96 27.20 11.96
CA PHE A 179 -2.99 27.86 11.07
C PHE A 179 -2.95 27.26 9.66
N HIS A 180 -3.71 26.19 9.42
CA HIS A 180 -3.72 25.48 8.16
C HIS A 180 -5.14 25.35 7.59
N THR A 181 -5.30 25.74 6.33
CA THR A 181 -6.51 25.40 5.56
C THR A 181 -6.59 23.90 5.33
N LYS A 182 -7.81 23.36 5.21
CA LYS A 182 -8.01 21.97 4.76
C LYS A 182 -7.32 21.72 3.41
N LYS A 183 -6.75 20.53 3.24
CA LYS A 183 -6.06 20.08 2.02
C LYS A 183 -6.59 18.71 1.59
N PRO A 184 -6.42 18.32 0.31
CA PRO A 184 -6.71 16.96 -0.13
C PRO A 184 -5.94 15.95 0.72
N ARG A 185 -6.68 15.02 1.33
CA ARG A 185 -6.13 13.96 2.17
C ARG A 185 -6.54 12.62 1.60
N HIS A 186 -5.66 11.64 1.77
CA HIS A 186 -5.84 10.27 1.32
C HIS A 186 -5.74 9.33 2.52
N ASP A 187 -6.39 8.18 2.43
CA ASP A 187 -6.39 7.17 3.48
C ASP A 187 -5.00 6.53 3.65
N HIS A 188 -4.46 6.60 4.87
CA HIS A 188 -3.17 6.00 5.23
C HIS A 188 -3.28 4.57 5.77
N SER A 189 -4.44 3.91 5.66
CA SER A 189 -4.61 2.50 6.03
C SER A 189 -4.06 1.53 4.97
N PHE A 190 -3.84 2.01 3.74
CA PHE A 190 -3.35 1.23 2.61
C PHE A 190 -4.15 -0.06 2.36
N PRO A 191 -5.46 0.04 2.07
CA PRO A 191 -6.31 -1.13 1.94
C PRO A 191 -5.83 -2.02 0.79
N ALA A 192 -5.86 -3.34 0.99
CA ALA A 192 -5.55 -4.30 -0.08
C ALA A 192 -6.58 -4.31 -1.22
N GLY A 193 -7.68 -3.56 -1.09
CA GLY A 193 -8.83 -3.58 -2.01
C GLY A 193 -9.49 -4.96 -2.07
N ILE A 194 -10.50 -5.13 -2.92
CA ILE A 194 -10.96 -6.42 -3.46
C ILE A 194 -11.46 -6.14 -4.87
N ALA A 195 -11.09 -6.99 -5.84
CA ALA A 195 -11.62 -6.87 -7.19
C ALA A 195 -13.13 -7.09 -7.17
N LYS A 196 -13.85 -6.36 -8.01
CA LYS A 196 -15.29 -6.45 -8.16
C LYS A 196 -15.65 -7.39 -9.32
N PRO A 197 -16.91 -7.86 -9.41
CA PRO A 197 -17.35 -8.68 -10.54
C PRO A 197 -17.07 -8.07 -11.91
N GLU A 198 -17.24 -6.76 -12.07
CA GLU A 198 -16.97 -6.04 -13.32
C GLU A 198 -15.48 -5.98 -13.71
N ASP A 199 -14.57 -6.23 -12.77
CA ASP A 199 -13.13 -6.23 -13.03
C ASP A 199 -12.66 -7.53 -13.70
N ILE A 200 -13.50 -8.58 -13.72
CA ILE A 200 -13.17 -9.91 -14.23
C ILE A 200 -14.20 -10.36 -15.27
N LYS A 201 -13.74 -10.57 -16.50
CA LYS A 201 -14.56 -11.17 -17.56
C LYS A 201 -14.37 -12.68 -17.58
N VAL A 202 -15.46 -13.44 -17.57
CA VAL A 202 -15.46 -14.90 -17.69
C VAL A 202 -16.33 -15.32 -18.87
N GLU A 203 -15.76 -16.09 -19.80
CA GLU A 203 -16.43 -16.61 -20.98
C GLU A 203 -16.23 -18.14 -21.05
N LEU A 204 -17.24 -18.87 -21.54
CA LEU A 204 -17.16 -20.31 -21.75
C LEU A 204 -16.93 -20.60 -23.24
N GLU A 205 -15.84 -21.27 -23.55
CA GLU A 205 -15.54 -21.78 -24.88
C GLU A 205 -15.89 -23.28 -24.95
N LYS A 206 -16.63 -23.66 -26.01
CA LYS A 206 -17.09 -25.04 -26.27
C LYS A 206 -16.44 -25.53 -27.56
N ALA A 207 -15.32 -26.25 -27.46
CA ALA A 207 -14.60 -26.78 -28.63
C ALA A 207 -14.00 -28.15 -28.32
N GLY A 208 -14.82 -29.20 -28.39
CA GLY A 208 -14.44 -30.59 -28.03
C GLY A 208 -14.34 -30.84 -26.52
N SER A 209 -13.88 -29.84 -25.76
CA SER A 209 -13.94 -29.78 -24.29
C SER A 209 -14.51 -28.42 -23.85
N LEU A 210 -14.89 -28.31 -22.56
CA LEU A 210 -15.26 -27.03 -21.95
C LEU A 210 -14.01 -26.31 -21.44
N ARG A 211 -13.86 -25.04 -21.80
CA ARG A 211 -12.74 -24.19 -21.38
C ARG A 211 -13.26 -22.84 -20.91
N LEU A 212 -12.78 -22.37 -19.76
CA LEU A 212 -13.05 -21.01 -19.31
C LEU A 212 -11.97 -20.07 -19.83
N LYS A 213 -12.38 -18.95 -20.42
CA LYS A 213 -11.53 -17.81 -20.73
C LYS A 213 -11.79 -16.72 -19.69
N ILE A 214 -10.78 -16.42 -18.89
CA ILE A 214 -10.86 -15.50 -17.76
C ILE A 214 -9.90 -14.34 -18.00
N THR A 215 -10.39 -13.11 -17.99
CA THR A 215 -9.58 -11.91 -18.25
C THR A 215 -9.72 -10.92 -17.10
N ASN A 216 -8.60 -10.49 -16.54
CA ASN A 216 -8.55 -9.34 -15.63
C ASN A 216 -8.63 -8.05 -16.46
N VAL A 217 -9.73 -7.31 -16.36
CA VAL A 217 -10.00 -6.09 -17.15
C VAL A 217 -10.02 -4.82 -16.31
N GLY A 218 -10.13 -4.94 -14.98
CA GLY A 218 -10.26 -3.79 -14.07
C GLY A 218 -9.05 -3.50 -13.19
N ILE A 219 -8.19 -4.50 -12.95
CA ILE A 219 -7.07 -4.38 -12.00
C ILE A 219 -5.73 -4.27 -12.77
N PRO A 220 -5.11 -3.08 -12.87
CA PRO A 220 -3.95 -2.86 -13.74
C PRO A 220 -2.63 -3.35 -13.14
N HIS A 221 -2.60 -4.60 -12.67
CA HIS A 221 -1.44 -5.42 -12.29
C HIS A 221 -1.92 -6.88 -12.25
N ASN A 222 -1.08 -7.85 -11.91
CA ASN A 222 -1.52 -9.25 -11.87
C ASN A 222 -2.51 -9.51 -10.73
N LEU A 223 -3.39 -10.49 -10.92
CA LEU A 223 -4.33 -10.95 -9.89
C LEU A 223 -4.19 -12.48 -9.69
N PRO A 224 -3.58 -12.94 -8.58
CA PRO A 224 -2.96 -12.16 -7.51
C PRO A 224 -1.57 -11.60 -7.92
N THR A 225 -1.15 -10.50 -7.29
CA THR A 225 0.21 -9.94 -7.39
C THR A 225 0.92 -10.05 -6.04
N ALA A 226 2.25 -10.10 -6.06
CA ALA A 226 3.08 -10.03 -4.86
C ALA A 226 4.54 -9.76 -5.23
N ASP A 227 5.26 -9.07 -4.35
CA ASP A 227 6.72 -9.05 -4.37
C ASP A 227 7.30 -10.24 -3.61
N GLN A 228 6.65 -10.62 -2.51
CA GLN A 228 6.92 -11.78 -1.67
C GLN A 228 5.60 -12.28 -1.06
N GLY A 229 5.62 -13.48 -0.47
CA GLY A 229 4.43 -14.13 0.10
C GLY A 229 3.73 -15.06 -0.89
N ASP A 230 2.54 -15.54 -0.50
CA ASP A 230 1.76 -16.53 -1.27
C ASP A 230 0.27 -16.14 -1.37
N PRO A 231 -0.07 -14.99 -1.97
CA PRO A 231 -1.46 -14.67 -2.25
C PRO A 231 -1.99 -15.57 -3.37
N LYS A 232 -3.25 -15.97 -3.26
CA LYS A 232 -3.89 -16.94 -4.16
C LYS A 232 -5.23 -16.45 -4.68
N VAL A 233 -5.55 -16.84 -5.90
CA VAL A 233 -6.89 -16.77 -6.47
C VAL A 233 -7.36 -18.19 -6.75
N TYR A 234 -8.60 -18.50 -6.39
CA TYR A 234 -9.23 -19.79 -6.60
C TYR A 234 -10.35 -19.60 -7.62
N ILE A 235 -10.30 -20.37 -8.70
CA ILE A 235 -11.40 -20.53 -9.64
C ILE A 235 -12.08 -21.85 -9.28
N VAL A 236 -13.22 -21.76 -8.61
CA VAL A 236 -14.04 -22.92 -8.22
C VAL A 236 -15.16 -23.05 -9.23
N VAL A 237 -15.30 -24.21 -9.84
CA VAL A 237 -16.34 -24.50 -10.83
C VAL A 237 -17.19 -25.64 -10.30
N ASP A 238 -18.45 -25.34 -10.01
CA ASP A 238 -19.48 -26.33 -9.70
C ASP A 238 -20.27 -26.61 -10.98
N ALA A 239 -20.29 -27.86 -11.43
CA ALA A 239 -20.98 -28.31 -12.63
C ALA A 239 -22.13 -29.24 -12.27
N ILE A 240 -23.23 -29.13 -13.02
CA ILE A 240 -24.24 -30.18 -13.12
C ILE A 240 -24.04 -30.86 -14.48
N LEU A 241 -23.71 -32.14 -14.47
CA LEU A 241 -23.45 -32.92 -15.68
C LEU A 241 -24.77 -33.33 -16.36
N PRO A 242 -24.75 -33.72 -17.65
CA PRO A 242 -25.96 -34.19 -18.34
C PRO A 242 -26.64 -35.39 -17.67
N THR A 243 -25.91 -36.15 -16.85
CA THR A 243 -26.42 -37.26 -16.02
C THR A 243 -27.23 -36.80 -14.80
N GLY A 244 -27.22 -35.49 -14.49
CA GLY A 244 -27.77 -34.91 -13.26
C GLY A 244 -26.79 -34.92 -12.08
N GLU A 245 -25.61 -35.51 -12.23
CA GLU A 245 -24.59 -35.55 -11.17
C GLU A 245 -23.92 -34.18 -10.97
N SER A 246 -23.69 -33.79 -9.72
CA SER A 246 -22.89 -32.62 -9.38
C SER A 246 -21.40 -32.95 -9.33
N SER A 247 -20.56 -32.14 -9.99
CA SER A 247 -19.10 -32.28 -9.97
C SER A 247 -18.44 -30.94 -9.67
N ARG A 248 -17.27 -30.96 -8.99
CA ARG A 248 -16.52 -29.76 -8.63
C ARG A 248 -15.09 -29.82 -9.14
N PHE A 249 -14.65 -28.72 -9.75
CA PHE A 249 -13.28 -28.49 -10.16
C PHE A 249 -12.72 -27.22 -9.50
N VAL A 250 -11.44 -27.23 -9.14
CA VAL A 250 -10.77 -26.07 -8.54
C VAL A 250 -9.43 -25.83 -9.20
N LYS A 251 -9.24 -24.63 -9.76
CA LYS A 251 -7.93 -24.15 -10.22
C LYS A 251 -7.41 -23.09 -9.25
N VAL A 252 -6.15 -23.21 -8.85
CA VAL A 252 -5.46 -22.22 -8.03
C VAL A 252 -4.48 -21.44 -8.89
N LEU A 253 -4.57 -20.12 -8.80
CA LEU A 253 -3.64 -19.17 -9.40
C LEU A 253 -2.82 -18.52 -8.28
N SER A 254 -1.51 -18.42 -8.46
CA SER A 254 -0.61 -17.76 -7.53
C SER A 254 0.53 -17.06 -8.27
N TYR A 255 1.07 -16.03 -7.63
CA TYR A 255 2.27 -15.34 -8.10
C TYR A 255 3.45 -16.33 -8.28
N GLN A 256 3.65 -17.22 -7.31
CA GLN A 256 4.77 -18.17 -7.29
C GLN A 256 4.71 -19.18 -8.44
N ALA A 257 3.50 -19.62 -8.82
CA ALA A 257 3.28 -20.52 -9.94
C ALA A 257 3.27 -19.81 -11.31
N LYS A 258 3.48 -18.48 -11.34
CA LYS A 258 3.50 -17.63 -12.55
C LYS A 258 2.28 -17.82 -13.45
N ASN A 259 1.11 -18.02 -12.84
CA ASN A 259 -0.15 -18.26 -13.54
C ASN A 259 -1.26 -17.29 -13.09
N ALA A 260 -0.89 -16.13 -12.54
CA ALA A 260 -1.82 -15.08 -12.18
C ALA A 260 -2.58 -14.54 -13.41
N LEU A 261 -3.76 -13.94 -13.17
CA LEU A 261 -4.51 -13.26 -14.23
C LEU A 261 -3.80 -11.94 -14.57
N VAL A 262 -3.13 -11.92 -15.72
CA VAL A 262 -2.46 -10.73 -16.25
C VAL A 262 -3.50 -9.76 -16.81
N TYR A 263 -3.33 -8.47 -16.53
CA TYR A 263 -4.27 -7.44 -16.99
C TYR A 263 -4.36 -7.42 -18.53
N GLY A 264 -5.59 -7.43 -19.04
CA GLY A 264 -5.91 -7.39 -20.47
C GLY A 264 -5.61 -8.68 -21.24
N LEU A 265 -4.91 -9.66 -20.65
CA LEU A 265 -4.57 -10.91 -21.31
C LEU A 265 -5.49 -12.05 -20.82
N PRO A 266 -6.10 -12.81 -21.75
CA PRO A 266 -6.95 -13.92 -21.36
C PRO A 266 -6.11 -15.08 -20.80
N SER A 267 -6.56 -15.62 -19.68
CA SER A 267 -6.09 -16.89 -19.11
C SER A 267 -7.12 -17.98 -19.39
N TYR A 268 -6.63 -19.17 -19.74
CA TYR A 268 -7.49 -20.30 -20.10
C TYR A 268 -7.44 -21.38 -19.02
N VAL A 269 -8.61 -21.89 -18.64
CA VAL A 269 -8.77 -22.99 -17.68
C VAL A 269 -9.55 -24.10 -18.35
N ASP A 270 -8.85 -25.17 -18.70
CA ASP A 270 -9.47 -26.40 -19.19
C ASP A 270 -10.27 -27.07 -18.07
N LEU A 271 -11.54 -27.35 -18.34
CA LEU A 271 -12.39 -28.09 -17.44
C LEU A 271 -12.31 -29.58 -17.78
N PRO A 272 -12.47 -30.48 -16.78
CA PRO A 272 -12.37 -31.91 -17.00
C PRO A 272 -13.58 -32.51 -17.76
N TRP A 273 -14.57 -31.69 -18.11
CA TRP A 273 -15.83 -32.11 -18.73
C TRP A 273 -15.92 -31.62 -20.18
N THR A 274 -16.54 -32.43 -21.04
CA THR A 274 -16.85 -32.06 -22.42
C THR A 274 -18.23 -31.43 -22.58
N GLN A 275 -19.15 -31.73 -21.65
CA GLN A 275 -20.51 -31.20 -21.59
C GLN A 275 -20.91 -30.97 -20.13
N ALA A 276 -21.75 -29.95 -19.91
CA ALA A 276 -22.37 -29.64 -18.63
C ALA A 276 -23.72 -28.97 -18.90
N GLN A 277 -24.72 -29.27 -18.08
CA GLN A 277 -26.04 -28.63 -18.14
C GLN A 277 -25.98 -27.19 -17.60
N SER A 278 -25.17 -26.98 -16.57
CA SER A 278 -24.90 -25.66 -15.99
C SER A 278 -23.54 -25.64 -15.32
N LEU A 279 -22.88 -24.49 -15.38
CA LEU A 279 -21.64 -24.22 -14.66
C LEU A 279 -21.80 -22.99 -13.77
N LYS A 280 -21.47 -23.12 -12.50
CA LYS A 280 -21.31 -22.00 -11.57
C LYS A 280 -19.83 -21.79 -11.29
N VAL A 281 -19.28 -20.68 -11.76
CA VAL A 281 -17.89 -20.28 -11.55
C VAL A 281 -17.82 -19.28 -10.42
N THR A 282 -17.17 -19.64 -9.31
CA THR A 282 -16.89 -18.75 -8.18
C THR A 282 -15.41 -18.39 -8.15
N ILE A 283 -15.11 -17.10 -8.16
CA ILE A 283 -13.74 -16.58 -8.05
C ILE A 283 -13.55 -16.07 -6.62
N LEU A 284 -12.56 -16.65 -5.93
CA LEU A 284 -12.20 -16.28 -4.56
C LEU A 284 -10.74 -15.83 -4.53
N ARG A 285 -10.38 -15.03 -3.54
CA ARG A 285 -8.97 -14.72 -3.24
C ARG A 285 -8.62 -15.05 -1.80
N LYS A 286 -7.35 -15.33 -1.55
CA LYS A 286 -6.75 -15.46 -0.22
C LYS A 286 -5.51 -14.58 -0.16
N LEU A 287 -5.49 -13.66 0.79
CA LEU A 287 -4.32 -12.84 1.10
C LEU A 287 -3.31 -13.66 1.91
N SER A 288 -2.01 -13.41 1.76
CA SER A 288 -0.97 -14.23 2.40
C SER A 288 -1.05 -14.27 3.92
N TRP A 289 -1.63 -13.24 4.55
CA TRP A 289 -1.77 -13.11 6.00
C TRP A 289 -3.16 -13.50 6.53
N LYS A 290 -4.08 -13.97 5.68
CA LYS A 290 -5.42 -14.42 6.07
C LYS A 290 -5.58 -15.89 5.77
N GLU A 291 -6.32 -16.61 6.61
CA GLU A 291 -6.74 -17.98 6.31
C GLU A 291 -8.02 -18.04 5.47
N GLU A 292 -8.94 -17.10 5.73
CA GLU A 292 -10.21 -16.95 5.03
C GLU A 292 -10.04 -16.52 3.58
N ARG A 293 -11.02 -16.90 2.76
CA ARG A 293 -11.10 -16.52 1.35
C ARG A 293 -12.20 -15.48 1.17
N ASP A 294 -11.87 -14.37 0.51
CA ASP A 294 -12.87 -13.38 0.13
C ASP A 294 -13.45 -13.72 -1.24
N LYS A 295 -14.77 -13.61 -1.42
CA LYS A 295 -15.41 -13.78 -2.73
C LYS A 295 -15.20 -12.52 -3.59
N ILE A 296 -14.66 -12.71 -4.79
CA ILE A 296 -14.53 -11.66 -5.82
C ILE A 296 -15.81 -11.61 -6.65
N ALA A 297 -16.21 -12.74 -7.23
CA ALA A 297 -17.31 -12.80 -8.17
C ALA A 297 -17.89 -14.22 -8.28
N GLU A 298 -19.10 -14.30 -8.80
CA GLU A 298 -19.78 -15.55 -9.14
C GLU A 298 -20.48 -15.38 -10.50
N PHE A 299 -20.34 -16.37 -11.38
CA PHE A 299 -20.89 -16.38 -12.73
C PHE A 299 -21.65 -17.67 -12.97
N LEU A 300 -22.84 -17.58 -13.54
CA LEU A 300 -23.61 -18.73 -14.03
C LEU A 300 -23.48 -18.79 -15.55
N LEU A 301 -22.95 -19.90 -16.06
CA LEU A 301 -22.70 -20.14 -17.48
C LEU A 301 -23.52 -21.34 -17.94
N GLN A 302 -24.05 -21.27 -19.15
CA GLN A 302 -24.87 -22.31 -19.80
C GLN A 302 -24.19 -22.82 -21.06
#